data_AF-A0A840SU33-F1
#
_entry.id   AF-A0A840SU33-F1
#
_cell.length_a   1.000
_cell.length_b   1.000
_cell.length_c   1.000
_cell.angle_alpha   90.00
_cell.angle_beta   90.00
_cell.angle_gamma   90.00
#
_symmetry.space_group_name_H-M   'P 1'
#
loop_
_entity.id
_entity.type
_entity.pdbx_description
1 polymer ?
#
loop_
_entity_poly.entity_id
_entity_poly.type
_entity_poly.pdbx_seq_one_letter_code
_entity_poly.pdbx_strand_id
1 'polypeptide(L)'
;MTSRLVLLALLCLAGPAFAGTRTLVPGDDVAGAVAAAAPGDEIVLGAGTHAGPVEVDRALTLRGERGAALVGNDRGSVINVTAPGVTVRGLVIRGSGSDRTGMDAGVNLARGAAGAVVEDNELIGNLHGIRIQGARDAIVRGNRITGRTGRQSEAGNGVSVWNAPGALVEGNTIRLGRDGIFSNASKKDIFRGNRMEKTRFAIHYMYTNDSVIADNVSVDNTVGYAIMFSDRLEITGNVSDGDRDHGLLLNAANKSGIRDNRVIGRELPAARWFTGEAGGASDGMPGSDAASDAAPEPGGSRLGPEKCLFVYNANRNSIADNRFDGCGIGIHFTAGSEGNKVTGNAFIGNVTQVKYVGTRTLDWSVEGRGNFWSDNPAFDLDGDGIADAAYRPNDIIDRVMWTAPQARLLVTSPAVQVIRWAQSRFPATLPGGVLDSAPLMSPPEATP
;
A
#
# COMPACT_ATOMS: atom_id res chain seq x y z
N MET A 1 -27.33 70.54 10.99
CA MET A 1 -26.25 70.24 10.02
C MET A 1 -24.93 70.45 10.73
N THR A 2 -24.40 69.41 11.38
CA THR A 2 -23.12 69.42 12.11
C THR A 2 -22.26 68.31 11.52
N SER A 3 -21.15 68.70 10.90
CA SER A 3 -20.34 67.85 10.04
C SER A 3 -19.04 67.46 10.72
N ARG A 4 -18.82 66.14 10.76
CA ARG A 4 -17.55 65.40 10.64
C ARG A 4 -16.58 65.36 11.84
N LEU A 5 -16.66 64.25 12.57
CA LEU A 5 -15.50 63.57 13.16
C LEU A 5 -14.58 63.05 12.04
N VAL A 6 -13.28 63.31 12.18
CA VAL A 6 -12.20 62.71 11.39
C VAL A 6 -11.75 61.45 12.12
N LEU A 7 -11.96 60.27 11.50
CA LEU A 7 -11.38 59.00 11.94
C LEU A 7 -10.11 58.77 11.11
N LEU A 8 -8.94 58.86 11.76
CA LEU A 8 -7.64 58.58 11.16
C LEU A 8 -7.52 57.06 10.93
N ALA A 9 -7.48 56.63 9.67
CA ALA A 9 -7.12 55.26 9.30
C ALA A 9 -5.59 55.11 9.36
N LEU A 10 -5.08 54.35 10.33
CA LEU A 10 -3.72 53.80 10.25
C LEU A 10 -3.72 52.70 9.19
N LEU A 11 -3.38 53.05 7.94
CA LEU A 11 -2.89 52.07 6.97
C LEU A 11 -1.55 51.54 7.48
N CYS A 12 -1.54 50.29 7.96
CA CYS A 12 -0.31 49.53 8.11
C CYS A 12 0.27 49.30 6.71
N LEU A 13 1.27 50.09 6.35
CA LEU A 13 2.18 49.83 5.24
C LEU A 13 2.99 48.57 5.59
N ALA A 14 2.45 47.39 5.32
CA ALA A 14 3.24 46.18 5.23
C ALA A 14 4.13 46.33 3.98
N GLY A 15 5.39 46.70 4.20
CA GLY A 15 6.38 46.70 3.12
C GLY A 15 6.53 45.30 2.52
N PRO A 16 6.95 45.17 1.26
CA PRO A 16 7.19 43.87 0.65
C PRO A 16 8.26 43.14 1.46
N ALA A 17 7.88 42.02 2.08
CA ALA A 17 8.83 41.09 2.67
C ALA A 17 9.57 40.41 1.51
N PHE A 18 10.79 40.86 1.22
CA PHE A 18 11.68 40.18 0.29
C PHE A 18 12.21 38.91 0.97
N ALA A 19 11.90 37.75 0.42
CA ALA A 19 12.55 36.50 0.79
C ALA A 19 14.03 36.58 0.40
N GLY A 20 14.92 36.44 1.37
CA GLY A 20 16.37 36.40 1.14
C GLY A 20 16.81 35.02 0.68
N THR A 21 17.78 34.96 -0.24
CA THR A 21 18.46 33.71 -0.61
C THR A 21 19.87 33.73 -0.03
N ARG A 22 20.23 32.68 0.73
CA ARG A 22 21.58 32.48 1.24
C ARG A 22 22.13 31.15 0.73
N THR A 23 23.23 31.22 -0.02
CA THR A 23 23.93 30.03 -0.51
C THR A 23 25.08 29.67 0.42
N LEU A 24 25.19 28.39 0.77
CA LEU A 24 26.21 27.83 1.64
C LEU A 24 27.12 26.88 0.86
N VAL A 25 28.40 26.89 1.19
CA VAL A 25 29.40 25.94 0.66
C VAL A 25 29.77 24.91 1.73
N PRO A 26 30.30 23.73 1.36
CA PRO A 26 30.78 22.75 2.33
C PRO A 26 31.72 23.37 3.37
N GLY A 27 31.42 23.14 4.65
CA GLY A 27 32.13 23.73 5.78
C GLY A 27 31.42 24.90 6.46
N ASP A 28 30.43 25.50 5.79
CA ASP A 28 29.55 26.50 6.40
C ASP A 28 28.64 25.88 7.47
N ASP A 29 28.27 26.69 8.46
CA ASP A 29 27.33 26.31 9.51
C ASP A 29 25.87 26.39 8.99
N VAL A 30 25.37 25.26 8.49
CA VAL A 30 23.97 25.13 8.01
C VAL A 30 22.97 25.39 9.12
N ALA A 31 23.21 24.85 10.32
CA ALA A 31 22.30 25.00 11.45
C ALA A 31 22.19 26.47 11.88
N GLY A 32 23.32 27.17 12.00
CA GLY A 32 23.35 28.59 12.27
C GLY A 32 22.69 29.43 11.17
N ALA A 33 22.89 29.07 9.90
CA ALA A 33 22.25 29.76 8.78
C ALA A 33 20.72 29.61 8.78
N VAL A 34 20.21 28.42 9.08
CA VAL A 34 18.76 28.17 9.21
C VAL A 34 18.17 28.89 10.42
N ALA A 35 18.89 28.90 11.55
CA ALA A 35 18.48 29.61 12.76
C ALA A 35 18.42 31.14 12.57
N ALA A 36 19.29 31.69 11.71
CA ALA A 36 19.36 33.11 11.41
C ALA A 36 18.42 33.56 10.28
N ALA A 37 17.78 32.64 9.56
CA ALA A 37 16.90 32.95 8.44
C ALA A 37 15.62 33.68 8.88
N ALA A 38 15.10 34.56 8.03
CA ALA A 38 13.77 35.12 8.19
C ALA A 38 12.70 34.17 7.60
N PRO A 39 11.44 34.22 8.09
CA PRO A 39 10.36 33.51 7.45
C PRO A 39 10.20 33.88 5.97
N GLY A 40 10.16 32.89 5.10
CA GLY A 40 10.09 33.01 3.65
C GLY A 40 11.44 32.87 2.93
N ASP A 41 12.56 32.92 3.66
CA ASP A 41 13.90 32.81 3.07
C ASP A 41 14.16 31.44 2.40
N GLU A 42 15.15 31.42 1.50
CA GLU A 42 15.69 30.21 0.90
C GLU A 42 17.15 30.01 1.31
N ILE A 43 17.46 28.88 1.94
CA ILE A 43 18.81 28.41 2.22
C ILE A 43 19.19 27.40 1.15
N VAL A 44 20.20 27.73 0.35
CA VAL A 44 20.69 26.89 -0.75
C VAL A 44 22.00 26.23 -0.35
N LEU A 45 22.04 24.91 -0.31
CA LEU A 45 23.26 24.13 -0.12
C LEU A 45 23.92 23.88 -1.47
N GLY A 46 25.11 24.44 -1.68
CA GLY A 46 25.92 24.18 -2.86
C GLY A 46 26.39 22.73 -2.95
N ALA A 47 26.89 22.31 -4.11
CA ALA A 47 27.37 20.94 -4.30
C ALA A 47 28.44 20.54 -3.26
N GLY A 48 28.33 19.32 -2.72
CA GLY A 48 29.24 18.79 -1.70
C GLY A 48 28.52 18.39 -0.41
N THR A 49 29.30 18.02 0.61
CA THR A 49 28.76 17.54 1.89
C THR A 49 28.66 18.66 2.90
N HIS A 50 27.49 18.80 3.50
CA HIS A 50 27.15 19.75 4.55
C HIS A 50 26.77 19.00 5.83
N ALA A 51 27.19 19.53 6.96
CA ALA A 51 26.90 18.92 8.26
C ALA A 51 25.47 19.25 8.73
N GLY A 52 24.74 18.22 9.13
CA GLY A 52 23.54 18.32 9.96
C GLY A 52 23.82 17.90 11.41
N PRO A 53 22.79 17.73 12.25
CA PRO A 53 21.36 17.90 11.95
C PRO A 53 20.94 19.37 11.88
N VAL A 54 19.71 19.62 11.42
CA VAL A 54 19.16 20.96 11.24
C VAL A 54 17.72 21.02 11.76
N GLU A 55 17.43 22.04 12.57
CA GLU A 55 16.09 22.31 13.11
C GLU A 55 15.46 23.46 12.31
N VAL A 56 14.30 23.21 11.69
CA VAL A 56 13.57 24.18 10.87
C VAL A 56 12.26 24.54 11.57
N ASP A 57 12.28 25.66 12.28
CA ASP A 57 11.24 26.17 13.18
C ASP A 57 10.56 27.45 12.66
N ARG A 58 10.77 27.79 11.39
CA ARG A 58 10.07 28.87 10.67
C ARG A 58 9.84 28.47 9.21
N ALA A 59 8.83 29.07 8.57
CA ALA A 59 8.56 28.84 7.15
C ALA A 59 9.78 29.27 6.33
N LEU A 60 10.42 28.34 5.62
CA LEU A 60 11.55 28.61 4.73
C LEU A 60 11.71 27.46 3.73
N THR A 61 12.54 27.69 2.72
CA THR A 61 12.97 26.63 1.80
C THR A 61 14.41 26.23 2.09
N LEU A 62 14.65 24.95 2.33
CA LEU A 62 15.97 24.34 2.36
C LEU A 62 16.18 23.56 1.06
N ARG A 63 17.03 24.08 0.17
CA ARG A 63 17.23 23.57 -1.18
C ARG A 63 18.67 23.08 -1.37
N GLY A 64 18.85 21.91 -1.98
CA GLY A 64 20.13 21.46 -2.50
C GLY A 64 20.33 21.83 -3.97
N GLU A 65 21.55 22.24 -4.33
CA GLU A 65 22.02 22.13 -5.70
C GLU A 65 22.36 20.68 -6.04
N ARG A 66 22.48 20.37 -7.34
CA ARG A 66 22.81 19.01 -7.78
C ARG A 66 24.12 18.53 -7.13
N GLY A 67 24.03 17.46 -6.34
CA GLY A 67 25.16 16.89 -5.61
C GLY A 67 25.37 17.45 -4.20
N ALA A 68 24.47 18.29 -3.70
CA ALA A 68 24.44 18.70 -2.30
C ALA A 68 23.94 17.56 -1.41
N ALA A 69 24.69 17.25 -0.36
CA ALA A 69 24.34 16.25 0.64
C ALA A 69 24.30 16.89 2.02
N LEU A 70 23.21 16.68 2.76
CA LEU A 70 23.11 17.02 4.18
C LEU A 70 23.25 15.73 4.99
N VAL A 71 24.31 15.66 5.80
CA VAL A 71 24.70 14.45 6.51
C VAL A 71 24.58 14.66 8.01
N GLY A 72 23.69 13.89 8.63
CA GLY A 72 23.54 13.85 10.09
C GLY A 72 24.74 13.21 10.78
N ASN A 73 24.67 13.15 12.11
CA ASN A 73 25.75 12.66 12.97
C ASN A 73 25.44 11.29 13.59
N ASP A 74 24.61 10.49 12.92
CA ASP A 74 24.14 9.17 13.34
C ASP A 74 23.37 9.18 14.68
N ARG A 75 22.79 10.34 15.05
CA ARG A 75 21.92 10.51 16.21
C ARG A 75 20.73 11.40 15.84
N GLY A 76 19.52 11.02 16.27
CA GLY A 76 18.33 11.80 15.98
C GLY A 76 17.96 11.81 14.49
N SER A 77 17.08 12.72 14.11
CA SER A 77 16.74 12.96 12.70
C SER A 77 17.68 13.98 12.06
N VAL A 78 17.92 13.88 10.75
CA VAL A 78 18.84 14.78 10.03
C VAL A 78 18.22 16.17 9.86
N ILE A 79 16.94 16.22 9.48
CA ILE A 79 16.15 17.46 9.37
C ILE A 79 14.90 17.30 10.21
N ASN A 80 14.69 18.18 11.18
CA ASN A 80 13.44 18.29 11.92
C ASN A 80 12.71 19.55 11.51
N VAL A 81 11.46 19.40 11.07
CA VAL A 81 10.58 20.50 10.70
C VAL A 81 9.51 20.63 11.77
N THR A 82 9.42 21.80 12.38
CA THR A 82 8.45 22.09 13.45
C THR A 82 7.52 23.27 13.13
N ALA A 83 7.72 23.93 12.00
CA ALA A 83 6.91 25.06 11.54
C ALA A 83 6.18 24.80 10.22
N PRO A 84 5.06 25.48 9.97
CA PRO A 84 4.28 25.29 8.76
C PRO A 84 4.98 25.89 7.54
N GLY A 85 4.60 25.41 6.35
CA GLY A 85 5.03 26.00 5.06
C GLY A 85 6.52 25.86 4.77
N VAL A 86 7.20 24.88 5.38
CA VAL A 86 8.60 24.56 5.10
C VAL A 86 8.70 23.68 3.86
N THR A 87 9.69 23.97 3.00
CA THR A 87 10.02 23.10 1.85
C THR A 87 11.44 22.55 2.01
N VAL A 88 11.61 21.24 1.84
CA VAL A 88 12.91 20.56 1.79
C VAL A 88 13.06 19.89 0.41
N ARG A 89 14.04 20.30 -0.39
CA ARG A 89 14.16 19.80 -1.77
C ARG A 89 15.55 19.66 -2.33
N GLY A 90 15.73 18.72 -3.25
CA GLY A 90 16.95 18.58 -4.06
C GLY A 90 18.18 18.12 -3.28
N LEU A 91 18.01 17.49 -2.12
CA LEU A 91 19.11 17.08 -1.24
C LEU A 91 19.33 15.56 -1.27
N VAL A 92 20.60 15.15 -1.12
CA VAL A 92 20.93 13.83 -0.61
C VAL A 92 20.93 13.88 0.92
N ILE A 93 20.10 13.06 1.58
CA ILE A 93 19.90 13.08 3.04
C ILE A 93 20.25 11.72 3.63
N ARG A 94 21.23 11.69 4.56
CA ARG A 94 21.69 10.46 5.22
C ARG A 94 22.25 10.74 6.62
N GLY A 95 22.52 9.68 7.39
CA GLY A 95 23.15 9.79 8.71
C GLY A 95 22.17 10.07 9.86
N SER A 96 20.91 9.61 9.74
CA SER A 96 20.00 9.56 10.89
C SER A 96 20.48 8.55 11.94
N GLY A 97 20.03 8.72 13.19
CA GLY A 97 20.23 7.73 14.25
C GLY A 97 19.42 6.44 14.06
N SER A 98 19.37 5.64 15.13
CA SER A 98 18.73 4.30 15.16
C SER A 98 17.75 4.13 16.31
N ASP A 99 17.30 5.22 16.95
CA ASP A 99 16.28 5.13 17.98
C ASP A 99 14.91 4.78 17.36
N ARG A 100 14.45 3.56 17.63
CA ARG A 100 13.16 3.03 17.16
C ARG A 100 11.97 3.59 17.94
N THR A 101 12.19 4.05 19.17
CA THR A 101 11.16 4.68 20.00
C THR A 101 10.99 6.13 19.57
N GLY A 102 12.12 6.85 19.47
CA GLY A 102 12.19 8.20 18.91
C GLY A 102 11.81 8.25 17.43
N MET A 103 11.88 7.12 16.72
CA MET A 103 11.65 6.99 15.27
C MET A 103 12.48 8.00 14.47
N ASP A 104 13.81 7.90 14.62
CA ASP A 104 14.79 8.71 13.88
C ASP A 104 14.55 8.63 12.36
N ALA A 105 14.73 9.76 11.66
CA ALA A 105 14.44 9.86 10.24
C ALA A 105 15.46 10.71 9.47
N GLY A 106 15.48 10.58 8.14
CA GLY A 106 16.13 11.57 7.28
C GLY A 106 15.43 12.92 7.40
N VAL A 107 14.11 12.93 7.25
CA VAL A 107 13.27 14.12 7.47
C VAL A 107 12.13 13.79 8.42
N ASN A 108 11.99 14.55 9.50
CA ASN A 108 10.90 14.44 10.46
C ASN A 108 10.03 15.69 10.41
N LEU A 109 8.78 15.54 10.00
CA LEU A 109 7.75 16.57 10.00
C LEU A 109 6.92 16.44 11.28
N ALA A 110 7.20 17.27 12.28
CA ALA A 110 6.49 17.27 13.54
C ALA A 110 5.09 17.88 13.40
N ARG A 111 4.28 17.83 14.48
CA ARG A 111 2.88 18.28 14.47
C ARG A 111 2.69 19.72 13.96
N GLY A 112 3.66 20.61 14.20
CA GLY A 112 3.62 22.00 13.75
C GLY A 112 3.93 22.20 12.25
N ALA A 113 4.41 21.18 11.55
CA ALA A 113 4.84 21.24 10.15
C ALA A 113 3.67 21.19 9.13
N ALA A 114 2.57 21.87 9.42
CA ALA A 114 1.40 21.85 8.54
C ALA A 114 1.74 22.38 7.13
N GLY A 115 1.32 21.65 6.10
CA GLY A 115 1.59 22.00 4.70
C GLY A 115 3.07 21.92 4.32
N ALA A 116 3.92 21.26 5.12
CA ALA A 116 5.33 21.09 4.77
C ALA A 116 5.49 20.20 3.53
N VAL A 117 6.46 20.54 2.69
CA VAL A 117 6.74 19.85 1.42
C VAL A 117 8.13 19.23 1.46
N VAL A 118 8.22 17.93 1.23
CA VAL A 118 9.49 17.21 1.05
C VAL A 118 9.50 16.65 -0.36
N GLU A 119 10.29 17.25 -1.24
CA GLU A 119 10.23 16.97 -2.68
C GLU A 119 11.59 16.75 -3.34
N ASP A 120 11.64 15.85 -4.32
CA ASP A 120 12.81 15.66 -5.19
C ASP A 120 14.14 15.43 -4.42
N ASN A 121 14.07 14.74 -3.27
CA ASN A 121 15.24 14.38 -2.47
C ASN A 121 15.66 12.92 -2.69
N GLU A 122 16.92 12.62 -2.40
CA GLU A 122 17.45 11.26 -2.31
C GLU A 122 17.79 10.92 -0.85
N LEU A 123 17.04 10.01 -0.23
CA LEU A 123 17.21 9.60 1.17
C LEU A 123 17.85 8.21 1.24
N ILE A 124 19.01 8.10 1.91
CA ILE A 124 19.83 6.89 1.87
C ILE A 124 20.17 6.41 3.28
N GLY A 125 19.79 5.18 3.61
CA GLY A 125 20.26 4.48 4.80
C GLY A 125 19.79 5.07 6.14
N ASN A 126 18.78 5.94 6.13
CA ASN A 126 18.14 6.44 7.35
C ASN A 126 17.28 5.34 7.99
N LEU A 127 17.00 5.43 9.30
CA LEU A 127 16.12 4.48 9.98
C LEU A 127 14.73 4.55 9.33
N HIS A 128 14.08 5.71 9.40
CA HIS A 128 12.97 6.07 8.52
C HIS A 128 13.46 7.04 7.44
N GLY A 129 12.96 6.93 6.21
CA GLY A 129 13.24 7.94 5.19
C GLY A 129 12.63 9.28 5.60
N ILE A 130 11.30 9.34 5.55
CA ILE A 130 10.51 10.51 5.91
C ILE A 130 9.47 10.11 6.95
N ARG A 131 9.34 10.91 8.00
CA ARG A 131 8.32 10.72 9.03
C ARG A 131 7.39 11.92 9.06
N ILE A 132 6.09 11.68 8.96
CA ILE A 132 5.01 12.65 9.11
C ILE A 132 4.33 12.37 10.45
N GLN A 133 4.69 13.14 11.48
CA GLN A 133 4.23 12.98 12.85
C GLN A 133 3.22 14.08 13.20
N GLY A 134 1.98 13.91 12.78
CA GLY A 134 0.90 14.85 13.10
C GLY A 134 0.84 16.09 12.21
N ALA A 135 1.74 16.23 11.24
CA ALA A 135 1.77 17.34 10.30
C ALA A 135 0.59 17.23 9.31
N ARG A 136 -0.35 18.16 9.39
CA ARG A 136 -1.54 18.18 8.54
C ARG A 136 -1.17 18.60 7.12
N ASP A 137 -1.83 18.01 6.14
CA ASP A 137 -1.70 18.41 4.73
C ASP A 137 -0.25 18.41 4.22
N ALA A 138 0.61 17.57 4.84
CA ALA A 138 2.01 17.45 4.46
C ALA A 138 2.14 16.73 3.11
N ILE A 139 3.09 17.18 2.29
CA ILE A 139 3.31 16.66 0.93
C ILE A 139 4.68 16.02 0.87
N VAL A 140 4.71 14.74 0.49
CA VAL A 140 5.94 13.98 0.23
C VAL A 140 5.89 13.53 -1.22
N ARG A 141 6.66 14.16 -2.10
CA ARG A 141 6.55 13.91 -3.54
C ARG A 141 7.87 13.74 -4.29
N GLY A 142 7.93 12.85 -5.27
CA GLY A 142 9.09 12.73 -6.15
C GLY A 142 10.41 12.31 -5.48
N ASN A 143 10.37 11.80 -4.24
CA ASN A 143 11.57 11.41 -3.52
C ASN A 143 12.04 10.00 -3.92
N ARG A 144 13.36 9.78 -3.88
CA ARG A 144 13.98 8.45 -3.97
C ARG A 144 14.46 8.04 -2.59
N ILE A 145 13.92 6.94 -2.05
CA ILE A 145 14.23 6.47 -0.70
C ILE A 145 14.81 5.06 -0.78
N THR A 146 16.04 4.91 -0.28
CA THR A 146 16.70 3.60 -0.14
C THR A 146 16.88 3.30 1.35
N GLY A 147 16.08 2.36 1.86
CA GLY A 147 16.09 1.93 3.25
C GLY A 147 17.33 1.11 3.62
N ARG A 148 17.52 0.88 4.93
CA ARG A 148 18.61 0.07 5.46
C ARG A 148 18.46 -1.40 5.05
N THR A 149 19.60 -2.04 4.80
CA THR A 149 19.71 -3.49 4.61
C THR A 149 20.05 -4.19 5.92
N GLY A 150 19.76 -5.48 6.03
CA GLY A 150 20.06 -6.29 7.23
C GLY A 150 18.80 -6.94 7.77
N ARG A 151 18.68 -7.03 9.10
CA ARG A 151 17.48 -7.57 9.75
C ARG A 151 16.32 -6.60 9.53
N GLN A 152 15.28 -7.06 8.86
CA GLN A 152 14.14 -6.21 8.50
C GLN A 152 13.40 -5.65 9.73
N SER A 153 13.39 -6.38 10.85
CA SER A 153 12.85 -5.89 12.13
C SER A 153 13.65 -4.75 12.78
N GLU A 154 14.88 -4.50 12.32
CA GLU A 154 15.76 -3.41 12.76
C GLU A 154 15.75 -2.23 11.76
N ALA A 155 15.18 -2.43 10.57
CA ALA A 155 14.96 -1.37 9.60
C ALA A 155 13.68 -0.59 9.91
N GLY A 156 13.65 0.69 9.55
CA GLY A 156 12.43 1.47 9.54
C GLY A 156 11.79 1.51 8.14
N ASN A 157 10.80 2.37 8.00
CA ASN A 157 9.97 2.48 6.81
C ASN A 157 10.48 3.58 5.87
N GLY A 158 10.16 3.49 4.59
CA GLY A 158 10.45 4.56 3.63
C GLY A 158 9.75 5.87 4.02
N VAL A 159 8.42 5.83 4.10
CA VAL A 159 7.59 6.91 4.64
C VAL A 159 6.75 6.37 5.80
N SER A 160 6.79 7.05 6.94
CA SER A 160 5.92 6.77 8.10
C SER A 160 4.95 7.91 8.31
N VAL A 161 3.66 7.62 8.39
CA VAL A 161 2.58 8.58 8.61
C VAL A 161 1.88 8.22 9.93
N TRP A 162 1.79 9.19 10.83
CA TRP A 162 1.09 9.01 12.11
C TRP A 162 0.21 10.22 12.40
N ASN A 163 -1.11 10.00 12.47
CA ASN A 163 -2.11 11.02 12.80
C ASN A 163 -1.94 12.34 12.03
N ALA A 164 -1.65 12.25 10.74
CA ALA A 164 -1.29 13.37 9.87
C ALA A 164 -2.35 13.54 8.78
N PRO A 165 -3.55 14.02 9.13
CA PRO A 165 -4.67 14.00 8.20
C PRO A 165 -4.42 14.91 7.00
N GLY A 166 -4.82 14.44 5.82
CA GLY A 166 -4.61 15.16 4.56
C GLY A 166 -3.23 14.93 3.95
N ALA A 167 -2.44 13.97 4.47
CA ALA A 167 -1.10 13.72 3.94
C ALA A 167 -1.17 13.24 2.49
N LEU A 168 -0.36 13.84 1.63
CA LEU A 168 -0.17 13.43 0.23
C LEU A 168 1.21 12.79 0.09
N VAL A 169 1.23 11.50 -0.27
CA VAL A 169 2.47 10.78 -0.60
C VAL A 169 2.38 10.38 -2.07
N GLU A 170 3.12 11.07 -2.93
CA GLU A 170 2.94 10.99 -4.39
C GLU A 170 4.22 10.77 -5.18
N GLY A 171 4.21 9.86 -6.15
CA GLY A 171 5.31 9.78 -7.13
C GLY A 171 6.67 9.42 -6.53
N ASN A 172 6.71 8.81 -5.34
CA ASN A 172 7.97 8.44 -4.69
C ASN A 172 8.44 7.06 -5.17
N THR A 173 9.76 6.86 -5.23
CA THR A 173 10.37 5.54 -5.43
C THR A 173 11.04 5.09 -4.14
N ILE A 174 10.55 3.99 -3.56
CA ILE A 174 11.04 3.46 -2.28
C ILE A 174 11.56 2.04 -2.48
N ARG A 175 12.77 1.77 -2.01
CA ARG A 175 13.39 0.45 -2.10
C ARG A 175 14.02 0.05 -0.78
N LEU A 176 13.96 -1.23 -0.43
CA LEU A 176 14.57 -1.80 0.77
C LEU A 176 14.00 -1.21 2.08
N GLY A 177 14.54 -1.64 3.22
CA GLY A 177 14.00 -1.30 4.54
C GLY A 177 12.89 -2.25 5.00
N ARG A 178 12.03 -1.76 5.89
CA ARG A 178 10.91 -2.54 6.43
C ARG A 178 9.66 -2.40 5.58
N ASP A 179 8.90 -1.32 5.72
CA ASP A 179 7.72 -1.06 4.89
C ASP A 179 7.98 0.12 3.95
N GLY A 180 7.34 0.15 2.79
CA GLY A 180 7.43 1.25 1.83
C GLY A 180 6.78 2.51 2.41
N ILE A 181 5.46 2.49 2.48
CA ILE A 181 4.66 3.51 3.17
C ILE A 181 3.87 2.86 4.30
N PHE A 182 4.10 3.30 5.53
CA PHE A 182 3.34 2.87 6.70
C PHE A 182 2.49 4.01 7.22
N SER A 183 1.18 3.81 7.37
CA SER A 183 0.27 4.76 7.99
C SER A 183 -0.41 4.16 9.20
N ASN A 184 -0.47 4.94 10.28
CA ASN A 184 -1.19 4.56 11.49
C ASN A 184 -2.05 5.72 12.03
N ALA A 185 -3.32 5.42 12.32
CA ALA A 185 -4.26 6.33 12.98
C ALA A 185 -4.39 7.70 12.27
N SER A 186 -4.57 7.68 10.95
CA SER A 186 -4.69 8.88 10.10
C SER A 186 -6.00 8.89 9.31
N LYS A 187 -6.24 9.93 8.49
CA LYS A 187 -7.44 10.03 7.64
C LYS A 187 -7.32 11.05 6.52
N LYS A 188 -8.09 10.86 5.45
CA LYS A 188 -8.10 11.75 4.27
C LYS A 188 -6.73 11.83 3.60
N ASP A 189 -5.96 10.77 3.70
CA ASP A 189 -4.64 10.69 3.09
C ASP A 189 -4.78 10.20 1.65
N ILE A 190 -3.86 10.64 0.79
CA ILE A 190 -3.80 10.23 -0.62
C ILE A 190 -2.41 9.67 -0.87
N PHE A 191 -2.33 8.37 -1.12
CA PHE A 191 -1.10 7.71 -1.53
C PHE A 191 -1.24 7.32 -3.00
N ARG A 192 -0.53 8.01 -3.90
CA ARG A 192 -0.70 7.78 -5.34
C ARG A 192 0.56 7.79 -6.18
N GLY A 193 0.58 6.99 -7.24
CA GLY A 193 1.69 6.99 -8.21
C GLY A 193 3.05 6.58 -7.60
N ASN A 194 3.08 5.95 -6.43
CA ASN A 194 4.33 5.54 -5.78
C ASN A 194 4.79 4.18 -6.29
N ARG A 195 6.10 3.98 -6.35
CA ARG A 195 6.72 2.68 -6.66
C ARG A 195 7.50 2.16 -5.46
N MET A 196 7.17 0.95 -5.01
CA MET A 196 7.82 0.31 -3.86
C MET A 196 8.37 -1.06 -4.24
N GLU A 197 9.64 -1.32 -3.91
CA GLU A 197 10.29 -2.59 -4.26
C GLU A 197 11.15 -3.16 -3.12
N LYS A 198 11.07 -4.48 -2.93
CA LYS A 198 11.86 -5.25 -1.95
C LYS A 198 11.69 -4.74 -0.51
N THR A 199 10.49 -4.31 -0.16
CA THR A 199 10.05 -4.07 1.21
C THR A 199 9.24 -5.27 1.71
N ARG A 200 8.95 -5.29 3.01
CA ARG A 200 7.96 -6.21 3.59
C ARG A 200 6.61 -5.89 2.99
N PHE A 201 6.06 -4.72 3.30
CA PHE A 201 4.80 -4.24 2.77
C PHE A 201 5.05 -3.03 1.87
N ALA A 202 4.45 -3.00 0.68
CA ALA A 202 4.56 -1.83 -0.20
C ALA A 202 3.79 -0.65 0.43
N ILE A 203 2.52 -0.89 0.75
CA ILE A 203 1.69 0.00 1.59
C ILE A 203 1.14 -0.79 2.76
N HIS A 204 1.31 -0.25 3.96
CA HIS A 204 0.81 -0.80 5.21
C HIS A 204 -0.08 0.21 5.91
N TYR A 205 -1.39 -0.04 5.89
CA TYR A 205 -2.41 0.76 6.55
C TYR A 205 -2.84 0.13 7.86
N MET A 206 -2.81 0.93 8.92
CA MET A 206 -3.37 0.63 10.23
C MET A 206 -4.29 1.78 10.64
N TYR A 207 -5.57 1.51 10.88
CA TYR A 207 -6.51 2.53 11.40
C TYR A 207 -6.53 3.84 10.60
N THR A 208 -6.37 3.77 9.28
CA THR A 208 -6.31 4.94 8.38
C THR A 208 -7.56 4.98 7.52
N ASN A 209 -8.41 5.99 7.69
CA ASN A 209 -9.79 5.98 7.18
C ASN A 209 -10.04 7.07 6.14
N ASP A 210 -11.14 6.98 5.39
CA ASP A 210 -11.56 8.05 4.45
C ASP A 210 -10.44 8.46 3.47
N SER A 211 -9.65 7.50 2.99
CA SER A 211 -8.37 7.74 2.31
C SER A 211 -8.31 7.04 0.95
N VAL A 212 -7.39 7.51 0.10
CA VAL A 212 -7.24 7.05 -1.29
C VAL A 212 -5.88 6.39 -1.47
N ILE A 213 -5.89 5.20 -2.09
CA ILE A 213 -4.72 4.47 -2.53
C ILE A 213 -4.88 4.26 -4.04
N ALA A 214 -4.17 5.05 -4.85
CA ALA A 214 -4.40 5.09 -6.29
C ALA A 214 -3.12 4.90 -7.11
N ASP A 215 -3.16 4.10 -8.16
CA ASP A 215 -2.12 4.07 -9.20
C ASP A 215 -0.69 3.78 -8.68
N ASN A 216 -0.58 3.07 -7.55
CA ASN A 216 0.73 2.68 -7.01
C ASN A 216 1.20 1.39 -7.64
N VAL A 217 2.52 1.16 -7.64
CA VAL A 217 3.14 -0.06 -8.15
C VAL A 217 3.99 -0.72 -7.07
N SER A 218 3.58 -1.92 -6.66
CA SER A 218 4.32 -2.83 -5.79
C SER A 218 5.06 -3.86 -6.62
N VAL A 219 6.37 -4.03 -6.39
CA VAL A 219 7.19 -5.03 -7.10
C VAL A 219 8.08 -5.81 -6.13
N ASP A 220 8.04 -7.13 -6.21
CA ASP A 220 8.91 -8.02 -5.44
C ASP A 220 8.95 -7.71 -3.92
N ASN A 221 7.82 -7.31 -3.34
CA ASN A 221 7.65 -7.13 -1.90
C ASN A 221 7.15 -8.43 -1.25
N THR A 222 7.16 -8.51 0.08
CA THR A 222 6.55 -9.65 0.78
C THR A 222 5.02 -9.62 0.62
N VAL A 223 4.40 -8.46 0.83
CA VAL A 223 3.01 -8.16 0.51
C VAL A 223 2.94 -6.84 -0.24
N GLY A 224 2.10 -6.77 -1.26
CA GLY A 224 1.85 -5.51 -1.96
C GLY A 224 1.11 -4.51 -1.07
N TYR A 225 -0.19 -4.72 -0.90
CA TYR A 225 -1.05 -3.78 -0.19
C TYR A 225 -1.65 -4.46 1.04
N ALA A 226 -1.16 -4.11 2.22
CA ALA A 226 -1.64 -4.60 3.50
C ALA A 226 -2.58 -3.56 4.13
N ILE A 227 -3.89 -3.75 3.96
CA ILE A 227 -4.92 -2.81 4.40
C ILE A 227 -5.61 -3.36 5.64
N MET A 228 -5.36 -2.73 6.79
CA MET A 228 -5.81 -3.25 8.07
C MET A 228 -6.62 -2.24 8.89
N PHE A 229 -7.69 -2.73 9.52
CA PHE A 229 -8.50 -2.02 10.52
C PHE A 229 -8.96 -0.62 10.08
N SER A 230 -9.36 -0.50 8.82
CA SER A 230 -9.58 0.79 8.15
C SER A 230 -10.91 0.81 7.42
N ASP A 231 -11.56 1.97 7.34
CA ASP A 231 -12.89 2.12 6.78
C ASP A 231 -12.94 3.20 5.70
N ARG A 232 -13.84 3.00 4.72
CA ARG A 232 -14.16 3.98 3.67
C ARG A 232 -12.94 4.38 2.84
N LEU A 233 -12.27 3.37 2.29
CA LEU A 233 -11.13 3.56 1.42
C LEU A 233 -11.54 3.49 -0.05
N GLU A 234 -10.82 4.23 -0.88
CA GLU A 234 -10.82 4.06 -2.33
C GLU A 234 -9.48 3.48 -2.75
N ILE A 235 -9.47 2.22 -3.17
CA ILE A 235 -8.28 1.46 -3.58
C ILE A 235 -8.42 1.19 -5.08
N THR A 236 -7.71 1.96 -5.91
CA THR A 236 -7.94 1.95 -7.35
C THR A 236 -6.68 1.99 -8.22
N GLY A 237 -6.68 1.29 -9.35
CA GLY A 237 -5.60 1.38 -10.33
C GLY A 237 -4.24 0.85 -9.85
N ASN A 238 -4.19 0.18 -8.69
CA ASN A 238 -2.92 -0.26 -8.11
C ASN A 238 -2.45 -1.56 -8.77
N VAL A 239 -1.13 -1.71 -8.90
CA VAL A 239 -0.49 -2.90 -9.47
C VAL A 239 0.39 -3.58 -8.44
N SER A 240 0.11 -4.84 -8.15
CA SER A 240 1.03 -5.77 -7.46
C SER A 240 1.66 -6.71 -8.48
N ASP A 241 2.99 -6.69 -8.60
CA ASP A 241 3.75 -7.52 -9.55
C ASP A 241 4.80 -8.37 -8.82
N GLY A 242 4.55 -9.68 -8.75
CA GLY A 242 5.49 -10.64 -8.18
C GLY A 242 5.71 -10.47 -6.68
N ASP A 243 4.71 -9.99 -5.93
CA ASP A 243 4.76 -10.00 -4.46
C ASP A 243 4.69 -11.44 -3.93
N ARG A 244 5.29 -11.71 -2.77
CA ARG A 244 5.55 -13.09 -2.29
C ARG A 244 4.29 -13.77 -1.76
N ASP A 245 3.63 -13.16 -0.80
CA ASP A 245 2.58 -13.80 0.01
C ASP A 245 1.19 -13.33 -0.42
N HIS A 246 1.02 -12.01 -0.55
CA HIS A 246 -0.26 -11.40 -0.87
C HIS A 246 -0.10 -10.23 -1.84
N GLY A 247 -0.94 -10.16 -2.86
CA GLY A 247 -1.02 -8.97 -3.70
C GLY A 247 -1.78 -7.84 -3.00
N LEU A 248 -3.04 -8.11 -2.67
CA LEU A 248 -3.90 -7.23 -1.89
C LEU A 248 -4.47 -7.98 -0.69
N LEU A 249 -4.31 -7.42 0.50
CA LEU A 249 -4.82 -7.97 1.75
C LEU A 249 -5.75 -6.97 2.42
N LEU A 250 -6.96 -7.43 2.72
CA LEU A 250 -7.99 -6.70 3.43
C LEU A 250 -8.25 -7.41 4.76
N ASN A 251 -7.74 -6.86 5.85
CA ASN A 251 -8.05 -7.35 7.20
C ASN A 251 -8.86 -6.31 7.97
N ALA A 252 -10.11 -6.59 8.29
CA ALA A 252 -10.98 -5.61 8.94
C ALA A 252 -11.01 -4.26 8.19
N ALA A 253 -10.88 -4.32 6.87
CA ALA A 253 -11.07 -3.19 5.97
C ALA A 253 -12.54 -3.18 5.52
N ASN A 254 -13.30 -2.13 5.83
CA ASN A 254 -14.75 -2.15 5.57
C ASN A 254 -15.23 -0.94 4.77
N LYS A 255 -16.41 -1.10 4.17
CA LYS A 255 -17.13 -0.02 3.46
C LYS A 255 -16.26 0.67 2.41
N SER A 256 -15.35 -0.08 1.79
CA SER A 256 -14.34 0.43 0.88
C SER A 256 -14.64 0.01 -0.57
N GLY A 257 -14.21 0.82 -1.52
CA GLY A 257 -14.22 0.50 -2.95
C GLY A 257 -12.84 0.00 -3.37
N ILE A 258 -12.78 -1.19 -3.95
CA ILE A 258 -11.59 -1.83 -4.48
C ILE A 258 -11.86 -2.08 -5.96
N ARG A 259 -11.30 -1.24 -6.83
CA ARG A 259 -11.60 -1.28 -8.27
C ARG A 259 -10.41 -1.09 -9.18
N ASP A 260 -10.43 -1.67 -10.37
CA ASP A 260 -9.39 -1.47 -11.40
C ASP A 260 -7.98 -1.87 -10.94
N ASN A 261 -7.84 -2.66 -9.86
CA ASN A 261 -6.53 -3.09 -9.39
C ASN A 261 -6.08 -4.35 -10.13
N ARG A 262 -4.77 -4.49 -10.32
CA ARG A 262 -4.16 -5.65 -10.96
C ARG A 262 -3.17 -6.33 -10.01
N VAL A 263 -3.33 -7.64 -9.87
CA VAL A 263 -2.35 -8.50 -9.20
C VAL A 263 -1.82 -9.50 -10.20
N ILE A 264 -0.50 -9.54 -10.34
CA ILE A 264 0.22 -10.35 -11.32
C ILE A 264 1.10 -11.33 -10.57
N GLY A 265 0.75 -12.61 -10.67
CA GLY A 265 1.53 -13.70 -10.16
C GLY A 265 2.55 -14.22 -11.17
N ARG A 266 3.65 -14.76 -10.64
CA ARG A 266 4.72 -15.42 -11.40
C ARG A 266 5.52 -16.37 -10.51
N GLU A 267 6.28 -17.26 -11.13
CA GLU A 267 7.26 -18.09 -10.41
C GLU A 267 8.34 -17.20 -9.81
N LEU A 268 8.52 -17.29 -8.49
CA LEU A 268 9.51 -16.53 -7.73
C LEU A 268 10.60 -17.47 -7.19
N PRO A 269 11.85 -17.01 -7.04
CA PRO A 269 12.90 -17.84 -6.44
C PRO A 269 12.54 -18.30 -5.02
N ALA A 270 12.68 -19.60 -4.74
CA ALA A 270 12.40 -20.21 -3.44
C ALA A 270 13.15 -19.53 -2.28
N ALA A 271 14.33 -18.96 -2.56
CA ALA A 271 15.14 -18.17 -1.61
C ALA A 271 14.35 -17.10 -0.87
N ARG A 272 13.29 -16.53 -1.49
CA ARG A 272 12.44 -15.50 -0.88
C ARG A 272 11.66 -15.97 0.37
N TRP A 273 11.47 -17.28 0.54
CA TRP A 273 10.84 -17.86 1.74
C TRP A 273 11.87 -18.25 2.82
N PHE A 274 13.17 -18.24 2.50
CA PHE A 274 14.26 -18.59 3.42
C PHE A 274 14.97 -17.40 4.04
N THR A 275 14.75 -16.19 3.52
CA THR A 275 15.27 -14.96 4.11
C THR A 275 14.51 -14.63 5.40
N GLY A 276 14.84 -15.32 6.51
CA GLY A 276 14.59 -14.93 7.91
C GLY A 276 13.16 -14.70 8.40
N GLU A 277 12.15 -14.72 7.53
CA GLU A 277 10.77 -14.35 7.83
C GLU A 277 9.77 -15.31 7.17
N ALA A 278 10.03 -16.60 7.30
CA ALA A 278 9.03 -17.62 7.03
C ALA A 278 7.86 -17.44 8.02
N GLY A 279 6.72 -16.93 7.55
CA GLY A 279 5.40 -17.17 8.16
C GLY A 279 5.16 -16.64 9.58
N GLY A 280 6.02 -15.80 10.14
CA GLY A 280 5.72 -15.14 11.42
C GLY A 280 4.53 -14.21 11.27
N ALA A 281 3.51 -14.34 12.13
CA ALA A 281 2.40 -13.40 12.21
C ALA A 281 2.94 -11.98 12.46
N SER A 282 3.16 -11.22 11.39
CA SER A 282 3.49 -9.79 11.49
C SER A 282 2.27 -9.06 12.04
N ASP A 283 2.47 -7.99 12.82
CA ASP A 283 1.41 -7.25 13.52
C ASP A 283 0.14 -7.10 12.68
N GLY A 284 -0.96 -7.67 13.18
CA GLY A 284 -2.28 -7.57 12.54
C GLY A 284 -2.51 -8.49 11.34
N MET A 285 -1.55 -9.30 10.87
CA MET A 285 -1.80 -10.29 9.83
C MET A 285 -2.52 -11.53 10.38
N PRO A 286 -3.55 -12.05 9.69
CA PRO A 286 -4.06 -13.39 9.98
C PRO A 286 -2.96 -14.43 9.75
N GLY A 287 -2.90 -15.47 10.59
CA GLY A 287 -1.93 -16.56 10.42
C GLY A 287 -2.03 -17.22 9.05
N SER A 288 -0.89 -17.70 8.51
CA SER A 288 -0.89 -18.46 7.26
C SER A 288 -1.58 -19.81 7.46
N ASP A 289 -2.32 -20.28 6.44
CA ASP A 289 -2.85 -21.64 6.47
C ASP A 289 -1.69 -22.64 6.32
N ALA A 290 -1.56 -23.55 7.29
CA ALA A 290 -0.47 -24.53 7.38
C ALA A 290 -0.31 -25.45 6.15
N ALA A 291 -1.33 -25.52 5.27
CA ALA A 291 -1.28 -26.30 4.04
C ALA A 291 -0.33 -25.74 2.96
N SER A 292 0.24 -24.54 3.18
CA SER A 292 1.21 -23.89 2.28
C SER A 292 2.66 -23.99 2.78
N ASP A 293 2.90 -24.72 3.88
CA ASP A 293 4.19 -24.77 4.59
C ASP A 293 5.19 -25.83 4.07
N ALA A 294 4.96 -26.42 2.90
CA ALA A 294 6.00 -27.23 2.27
C ALA A 294 7.18 -26.31 1.91
N ALA A 295 8.27 -26.41 2.66
CA ALA A 295 9.49 -25.66 2.40
C ALA A 295 10.03 -26.06 1.00
N PRO A 296 10.23 -25.10 0.08
CA PRO A 296 10.75 -25.44 -1.24
C PRO A 296 12.17 -26.03 -1.16
N GLU A 297 12.54 -26.87 -2.11
CA GLU A 297 13.94 -27.31 -2.25
C GLU A 297 14.86 -26.09 -2.46
N PRO A 298 16.03 -26.01 -1.82
CA PRO A 298 17.00 -24.95 -2.08
C PRO A 298 17.34 -24.88 -3.57
N GLY A 299 16.99 -23.77 -4.23
CA GLY A 299 17.19 -23.56 -5.67
C GLY A 299 15.97 -23.75 -6.57
N GLY A 300 14.80 -24.07 -6.01
CA GLY A 300 13.53 -24.12 -6.76
C GLY A 300 12.86 -22.76 -6.99
N SER A 301 11.67 -22.78 -7.57
CA SER A 301 10.74 -21.65 -7.65
C SER A 301 9.42 -21.97 -6.94
N ARG A 302 8.71 -20.92 -6.53
CA ARG A 302 7.36 -21.00 -5.98
C ARG A 302 6.52 -19.86 -6.54
N LEU A 303 5.30 -20.17 -6.94
CA LEU A 303 4.33 -19.19 -7.41
C LEU A 303 4.03 -18.14 -6.31
N GLY A 304 4.15 -16.87 -6.67
CA GLY A 304 3.74 -15.75 -5.82
C GLY A 304 2.99 -14.68 -6.62
N PRO A 305 2.01 -13.97 -6.03
CA PRO A 305 1.64 -14.10 -4.63
C PRO A 305 0.85 -15.38 -4.36
N GLU A 306 1.00 -15.94 -3.16
CA GLU A 306 0.21 -17.09 -2.74
C GLU A 306 -1.29 -16.80 -2.81
N LYS A 307 -1.68 -15.55 -2.51
CA LYS A 307 -3.06 -15.08 -2.62
C LYS A 307 -3.07 -13.74 -3.35
N CYS A 308 -3.73 -13.70 -4.50
CA CYS A 308 -3.94 -12.47 -5.26
C CYS A 308 -4.71 -11.46 -4.39
N LEU A 309 -5.87 -11.88 -3.87
CA LEU A 309 -6.67 -11.13 -2.92
C LEU A 309 -6.95 -11.97 -1.66
N PHE A 310 -6.65 -11.41 -0.48
CA PHE A 310 -7.05 -12.01 0.80
C PHE A 310 -8.03 -11.13 1.55
N VAL A 311 -9.24 -11.63 1.77
CA VAL A 311 -10.34 -10.95 2.46
C VAL A 311 -10.59 -11.65 3.79
N TYR A 312 -10.24 -10.97 4.88
CA TYR A 312 -10.34 -11.48 6.24
C TYR A 312 -11.09 -10.48 7.12
N ASN A 313 -12.24 -10.88 7.67
CA ASN A 313 -13.10 -10.03 8.50
C ASN A 313 -13.38 -8.64 7.88
N ALA A 314 -13.43 -8.56 6.55
CA ALA A 314 -13.57 -7.31 5.81
C ALA A 314 -14.98 -7.25 5.22
N ASN A 315 -15.74 -6.21 5.55
CA ASN A 315 -17.20 -6.21 5.39
C ASN A 315 -17.70 -5.05 4.54
N ARG A 316 -18.80 -5.27 3.82
CA ARG A 316 -19.52 -4.23 3.06
C ARG A 316 -18.66 -3.50 2.05
N ASN A 317 -17.68 -4.17 1.47
CA ASN A 317 -16.84 -3.60 0.41
C ASN A 317 -17.46 -3.82 -0.97
N SER A 318 -17.07 -2.98 -1.93
CA SER A 318 -17.31 -3.18 -3.35
C SER A 318 -16.00 -3.57 -4.00
N ILE A 319 -15.90 -4.80 -4.50
CA ILE A 319 -14.72 -5.34 -5.18
C ILE A 319 -15.12 -5.55 -6.64
N ALA A 320 -14.73 -4.60 -7.50
CA ALA A 320 -15.21 -4.58 -8.88
C ALA A 320 -14.10 -4.33 -9.90
N ASP A 321 -14.19 -4.94 -11.08
CA ASP A 321 -13.31 -4.63 -12.22
C ASP A 321 -11.80 -4.78 -11.90
N ASN A 322 -11.45 -5.67 -10.96
CA ASN A 322 -10.06 -6.01 -10.65
C ASN A 322 -9.60 -7.21 -11.48
N ARG A 323 -8.29 -7.32 -11.72
CA ARG A 323 -7.68 -8.43 -12.46
C ARG A 323 -6.68 -9.18 -11.57
N PHE A 324 -6.98 -10.45 -11.30
CA PHE A 324 -6.20 -11.36 -10.47
C PHE A 324 -5.65 -12.50 -11.34
N ASP A 325 -4.37 -12.41 -11.70
CA ASP A 325 -3.75 -13.24 -12.74
C ASP A 325 -2.59 -14.07 -12.19
N GLY A 326 -2.61 -15.38 -12.45
CA GLY A 326 -1.46 -16.27 -12.23
C GLY A 326 -1.06 -16.47 -10.77
N CYS A 327 -1.97 -16.32 -9.82
CA CYS A 327 -1.68 -16.50 -8.39
C CYS A 327 -1.91 -17.94 -7.92
N GLY A 328 -1.39 -18.28 -6.74
CA GLY A 328 -1.74 -19.55 -6.08
C GLY A 328 -3.24 -19.64 -5.81
N ILE A 329 -3.79 -18.62 -5.18
CA ILE A 329 -5.23 -18.45 -4.96
C ILE A 329 -5.65 -17.10 -5.54
N GLY A 330 -6.67 -17.07 -6.39
CA GLY A 330 -7.25 -15.82 -6.94
C GLY A 330 -7.84 -14.94 -5.83
N ILE A 331 -8.80 -15.48 -5.09
CA ILE A 331 -9.34 -14.84 -3.88
C ILE A 331 -9.50 -15.85 -2.74
N HIS A 332 -8.95 -15.51 -1.57
CA HIS A 332 -9.24 -16.21 -0.32
C HIS A 332 -10.18 -15.35 0.52
N PHE A 333 -11.36 -15.89 0.84
CA PHE A 333 -12.44 -15.17 1.50
C PHE A 333 -12.87 -15.92 2.76
N THR A 334 -12.66 -15.32 3.93
CA THR A 334 -12.82 -16.01 5.23
C THR A 334 -13.21 -15.05 6.36
N ALA A 335 -13.32 -15.59 7.58
CA ALA A 335 -13.50 -14.88 8.84
C ALA A 335 -14.73 -13.96 8.88
N GLY A 336 -15.86 -14.42 8.34
CA GLY A 336 -17.13 -13.69 8.44
C GLY A 336 -17.17 -12.39 7.64
N SER A 337 -16.43 -12.30 6.52
CA SER A 337 -16.43 -11.16 5.61
C SER A 337 -17.81 -10.99 4.92
N GLU A 338 -18.73 -10.28 5.54
CA GLU A 338 -20.13 -10.19 5.12
C GLU A 338 -20.48 -8.92 4.32
N GLY A 339 -21.50 -9.03 3.46
CA GLY A 339 -22.06 -7.90 2.71
C GLY A 339 -21.17 -7.32 1.63
N ASN A 340 -20.10 -8.02 1.26
CA ASN A 340 -19.23 -7.61 0.15
C ASN A 340 -19.92 -7.88 -1.20
N LYS A 341 -19.77 -6.95 -2.13
CA LYS A 341 -20.16 -7.11 -3.54
C LYS A 341 -18.91 -7.46 -4.34
N VAL A 342 -18.93 -8.56 -5.07
CA VAL A 342 -17.82 -9.03 -5.91
C VAL A 342 -18.39 -9.25 -7.31
N THR A 343 -18.08 -8.37 -8.25
CA THR A 343 -18.66 -8.37 -9.60
C THR A 343 -17.68 -7.75 -10.60
N GLY A 344 -17.70 -8.15 -11.86
CA GLY A 344 -16.85 -7.58 -12.89
C GLY A 344 -15.37 -7.87 -12.71
N ASN A 345 -14.94 -8.75 -11.80
CA ASN A 345 -13.51 -9.05 -11.65
C ASN A 345 -13.09 -10.12 -12.67
N ALA A 346 -11.80 -10.20 -12.99
CA ALA A 346 -11.22 -11.27 -13.79
C ALA A 346 -10.27 -12.12 -12.97
N PHE A 347 -10.59 -13.41 -12.86
CA PHE A 347 -9.76 -14.43 -12.22
C PHE A 347 -9.15 -15.34 -13.30
N ILE A 348 -7.86 -15.13 -13.57
CA ILE A 348 -7.18 -15.68 -14.75
C ILE A 348 -6.01 -16.55 -14.32
N GLY A 349 -5.98 -17.81 -14.78
CA GLY A 349 -4.81 -18.68 -14.63
C GLY A 349 -4.37 -18.95 -13.19
N ASN A 350 -5.23 -18.72 -12.19
CA ASN A 350 -4.92 -19.02 -10.80
C ASN A 350 -4.98 -20.52 -10.56
N VAL A 351 -4.12 -21.07 -9.69
CA VAL A 351 -4.15 -22.51 -9.36
C VAL A 351 -5.47 -22.88 -8.66
N THR A 352 -5.99 -21.98 -7.83
CA THR A 352 -7.33 -22.06 -7.25
C THR A 352 -8.00 -20.71 -7.41
N GLN A 353 -9.11 -20.62 -8.16
CA GLN A 353 -9.77 -19.33 -8.36
C GLN A 353 -10.31 -18.75 -7.05
N VAL A 354 -11.03 -19.57 -6.28
CA VAL A 354 -11.68 -19.16 -5.03
C VAL A 354 -11.39 -20.14 -3.91
N LYS A 355 -10.89 -19.63 -2.80
CA LYS A 355 -10.92 -20.31 -1.51
C LYS A 355 -11.92 -19.59 -0.61
N TYR A 356 -13.10 -20.17 -0.41
CA TYR A 356 -14.13 -19.60 0.47
C TYR A 356 -14.33 -20.46 1.72
N VAL A 357 -14.24 -19.82 2.88
CA VAL A 357 -14.44 -20.46 4.18
C VAL A 357 -15.65 -19.83 4.86
N GLY A 358 -16.82 -20.42 4.62
CA GLY A 358 -18.08 -20.01 5.23
C GLY A 358 -19.16 -21.09 5.14
N THR A 359 -20.35 -20.80 5.66
CA THR A 359 -21.52 -21.71 5.62
C THR A 359 -22.67 -21.14 4.80
N ARG A 360 -22.60 -19.87 4.40
CA ARG A 360 -23.60 -19.21 3.56
C ARG A 360 -23.26 -19.34 2.08
N THR A 361 -24.30 -19.35 1.25
CA THR A 361 -24.17 -19.21 -0.20
C THR A 361 -24.07 -17.72 -0.53
N LEU A 362 -23.07 -17.36 -1.34
CA LEU A 362 -22.85 -16.00 -1.82
C LEU A 362 -23.02 -15.99 -3.34
N ASP A 363 -23.90 -15.12 -3.84
CA ASP A 363 -23.95 -14.81 -5.27
C ASP A 363 -23.00 -13.65 -5.54
N TRP A 364 -22.00 -13.87 -6.39
CA TRP A 364 -21.02 -12.89 -6.85
C TRP A 364 -21.39 -12.34 -8.21
N SER A 365 -22.67 -12.03 -8.36
CA SER A 365 -23.20 -11.19 -9.42
C SER A 365 -24.00 -10.04 -8.80
N VAL A 366 -24.04 -8.92 -9.50
CA VAL A 366 -24.82 -7.74 -9.13
C VAL A 366 -25.54 -7.26 -10.38
N GLU A 367 -26.86 -7.14 -10.31
CA GLU A 367 -27.68 -6.59 -11.40
C GLU A 367 -27.44 -7.30 -12.75
N GLY A 368 -27.29 -8.63 -12.72
CA GLY A 368 -27.05 -9.44 -13.92
C GLY A 368 -25.62 -9.38 -14.45
N ARG A 369 -24.67 -8.83 -13.70
CA ARG A 369 -23.24 -8.82 -14.05
C ARG A 369 -22.41 -9.57 -13.01
N GLY A 370 -21.76 -10.64 -13.43
CA GLY A 370 -20.84 -11.46 -12.64
C GLY A 370 -19.38 -11.17 -12.92
N ASN A 371 -18.52 -12.17 -12.71
CA ASN A 371 -17.08 -12.10 -12.89
C ASN A 371 -16.63 -12.99 -14.07
N PHE A 372 -15.43 -12.72 -14.59
CA PHE A 372 -14.76 -13.58 -15.56
C PHE A 372 -13.89 -14.63 -14.87
N TRP A 373 -13.98 -15.87 -15.35
CA TRP A 373 -13.29 -17.03 -14.79
C TRP A 373 -12.62 -17.81 -15.93
N SER A 374 -11.28 -17.85 -15.95
CA SER A 374 -10.56 -18.47 -17.07
C SER A 374 -10.72 -20.00 -17.17
N ASP A 375 -11.23 -20.64 -16.13
CA ASP A 375 -11.47 -22.08 -16.03
C ASP A 375 -12.96 -22.44 -16.13
N ASN A 376 -13.84 -21.48 -16.45
CA ASN A 376 -15.25 -21.73 -16.71
C ASN A 376 -15.48 -22.11 -18.19
N PRO A 377 -15.79 -23.39 -18.51
CA PRO A 377 -16.16 -23.79 -19.86
C PRO A 377 -17.61 -23.38 -20.13
N ALA A 378 -17.81 -22.11 -20.47
CA ALA A 378 -19.14 -21.53 -20.72
C ALA A 378 -19.48 -21.39 -22.20
N PHE A 379 -20.78 -21.30 -22.46
CA PHE A 379 -21.38 -20.91 -23.74
C PHE A 379 -22.24 -19.67 -23.51
N ASP A 380 -22.33 -18.86 -24.56
CA ASP A 380 -23.16 -17.67 -24.66
C ASP A 380 -23.87 -17.78 -26.02
N LEU A 381 -25.08 -18.34 -26.00
CA LEU A 381 -25.85 -18.64 -27.20
C LEU A 381 -26.67 -17.44 -27.69
N ASP A 382 -26.99 -16.48 -26.81
CA ASP A 382 -27.75 -15.28 -27.15
C ASP A 382 -26.86 -14.06 -27.49
N GLY A 383 -25.56 -14.15 -27.19
CA GLY A 383 -24.53 -13.22 -27.59
C GLY A 383 -24.46 -11.96 -26.73
N ASP A 384 -24.97 -11.99 -25.50
CA ASP A 384 -25.01 -10.84 -24.60
C ASP A 384 -23.71 -10.61 -23.80
N GLY A 385 -22.73 -11.51 -23.94
CA GLY A 385 -21.44 -11.46 -23.25
C GLY A 385 -21.45 -12.07 -21.84
N ILE A 386 -22.56 -12.69 -21.43
CA ILE A 386 -22.75 -13.42 -20.17
C ILE A 386 -22.93 -14.91 -20.51
N ALA A 387 -22.41 -15.78 -19.64
CA ALA A 387 -22.60 -17.21 -19.79
C ALA A 387 -24.06 -17.60 -19.50
N ASP A 388 -24.64 -18.44 -20.37
CA ASP A 388 -26.00 -18.99 -20.21
C ASP A 388 -26.18 -19.84 -18.93
N ALA A 389 -25.06 -20.29 -18.34
CA ALA A 389 -25.04 -21.14 -17.15
C ALA A 389 -24.25 -20.48 -16.02
N ALA A 390 -24.82 -20.56 -14.81
CA ALA A 390 -24.16 -20.10 -13.60
C ALA A 390 -22.88 -20.91 -13.29
N TYR A 391 -21.85 -20.22 -12.82
CA TYR A 391 -20.57 -20.82 -12.46
C TYR A 391 -20.43 -21.00 -10.95
N ARG A 392 -19.76 -22.07 -10.52
CA ARG A 392 -19.45 -22.34 -9.12
C ARG A 392 -17.95 -22.59 -8.97
N PRO A 393 -17.16 -21.58 -8.53
CA PRO A 393 -15.71 -21.70 -8.44
C PRO A 393 -15.22 -22.57 -7.28
N ASN A 394 -16.11 -22.98 -6.37
CA ASN A 394 -15.77 -23.90 -5.29
C ASN A 394 -16.96 -24.78 -4.88
N ASP A 395 -16.65 -26.00 -4.42
CA ASP A 395 -17.63 -26.96 -3.92
C ASP A 395 -17.20 -27.64 -2.60
N ILE A 396 -18.03 -28.58 -2.13
CA ILE A 396 -17.74 -29.32 -0.88
C ILE A 396 -16.50 -30.21 -0.99
N ILE A 397 -16.20 -30.71 -2.19
CA ILE A 397 -15.03 -31.55 -2.43
C ILE A 397 -13.79 -30.68 -2.26
N ASP A 398 -13.80 -29.45 -2.77
CA ASP A 398 -12.68 -28.52 -2.56
C ASP A 398 -12.43 -28.28 -1.06
N ARG A 399 -13.49 -28.17 -0.26
CA ARG A 399 -13.38 -28.06 1.20
C ARG A 399 -12.73 -29.30 1.84
N VAL A 400 -13.12 -30.50 1.42
CA VAL A 400 -12.52 -31.76 1.88
C VAL A 400 -11.04 -31.84 1.44
N MET A 401 -10.72 -31.40 0.23
CA MET A 401 -9.33 -31.37 -0.27
C MET A 401 -8.47 -30.37 0.50
N TRP A 402 -9.05 -29.30 1.05
CA TRP A 402 -8.33 -28.37 1.92
C TRP A 402 -8.10 -28.91 3.33
N THR A 403 -9.04 -29.67 3.90
CA THR A 403 -8.88 -30.27 5.24
C THR A 403 -8.06 -31.56 5.22
N ALA A 404 -8.07 -32.29 4.12
CA ALA A 404 -7.31 -33.53 3.92
C ALA A 404 -6.50 -33.46 2.60
N PRO A 405 -5.33 -32.79 2.57
CA PRO A 405 -4.53 -32.65 1.36
C PRO A 405 -4.11 -33.98 0.70
N GLN A 406 -3.96 -35.04 1.51
CA GLN A 406 -3.66 -36.40 1.06
C GLN A 406 -4.73 -36.96 0.10
N ALA A 407 -5.97 -36.46 0.19
CA ALA A 407 -7.08 -36.88 -0.67
C ALA A 407 -6.98 -36.33 -2.10
N ARG A 408 -6.02 -35.44 -2.41
CA ARG A 408 -5.83 -34.91 -3.77
C ARG A 408 -5.62 -36.00 -4.83
N LEU A 409 -5.06 -37.14 -4.45
CA LEU A 409 -4.91 -38.31 -5.33
C LEU A 409 -6.25 -38.88 -5.84
N LEU A 410 -7.36 -38.54 -5.18
CA LEU A 410 -8.69 -39.04 -5.49
C LEU A 410 -9.54 -38.04 -6.30
N VAL A 411 -9.02 -36.85 -6.63
CA VAL A 411 -9.77 -35.78 -7.30
C VAL A 411 -10.33 -36.23 -8.64
N THR A 412 -9.58 -37.05 -9.39
CA THR A 412 -10.01 -37.59 -10.68
C THR A 412 -10.80 -38.89 -10.58
N SER A 413 -11.06 -39.39 -9.37
CA SER A 413 -11.77 -40.66 -9.16
C SER A 413 -13.24 -40.56 -9.61
N PRO A 414 -13.83 -41.66 -10.12
CA PRO A 414 -15.24 -41.69 -10.50
C PRO A 414 -16.20 -41.28 -9.37
N ALA A 415 -15.87 -41.61 -8.11
CA ALA A 415 -16.68 -41.24 -6.96
C ALA A 415 -16.77 -39.71 -6.78
N VAL A 416 -15.64 -39.01 -6.93
CA VAL A 416 -15.60 -37.54 -6.86
C VAL A 416 -16.38 -36.90 -8.01
N GLN A 417 -16.24 -37.45 -9.23
CA GLN A 417 -16.97 -36.95 -10.40
C GLN A 417 -18.50 -37.10 -10.24
N VAL A 418 -18.96 -38.25 -9.71
CA VAL A 418 -20.39 -38.48 -9.42
C VAL A 418 -20.91 -37.50 -8.36
N ILE A 419 -20.12 -37.22 -7.32
CA ILE A 419 -20.50 -36.22 -6.31
C ILE A 419 -20.60 -34.83 -6.93
N ARG A 420 -19.61 -34.38 -7.72
CA ARG A 420 -19.66 -33.07 -8.40
C ARG A 420 -20.85 -32.96 -9.36
N TRP A 421 -21.16 -34.02 -10.12
CA TRP A 421 -22.35 -34.06 -10.97
C TRP A 421 -23.65 -34.00 -10.16
N ALA A 422 -23.75 -34.75 -9.06
CA ALA A 422 -24.92 -34.71 -8.20
C ALA A 422 -25.10 -33.31 -7.58
N GLN A 423 -24.01 -32.64 -7.20
CA GLN A 423 -24.04 -31.27 -6.70
C GLN A 423 -24.51 -30.25 -7.74
N SER A 424 -24.13 -30.43 -9.01
CA SER A 424 -24.61 -29.55 -10.07
C SER A 424 -26.12 -29.71 -10.32
N ARG A 425 -26.67 -30.91 -10.08
CA ARG A 425 -28.11 -31.23 -10.25
C ARG A 425 -28.98 -30.94 -9.03
N PHE A 426 -28.43 -30.99 -7.81
CA PHE A 426 -29.18 -30.81 -6.55
C PHE A 426 -28.55 -29.75 -5.63
N PRO A 427 -28.56 -28.46 -6.02
CA PRO A 427 -27.75 -27.43 -5.36
C PRO A 427 -28.18 -27.10 -3.92
N ALA A 428 -29.45 -27.37 -3.57
CA ALA A 428 -30.05 -26.96 -2.30
C ALA A 428 -29.69 -27.85 -1.09
N THR A 429 -28.86 -28.88 -1.28
CA THR A 429 -28.66 -29.94 -0.28
C THR A 429 -27.38 -29.80 0.56
N LEU A 430 -26.48 -28.84 0.26
CA LEU A 430 -25.18 -28.72 0.93
C LEU A 430 -24.86 -27.28 1.41
N PRO A 431 -24.13 -27.12 2.52
CA PRO A 431 -23.97 -25.82 3.18
C PRO A 431 -22.88 -24.94 2.54
N GLY A 432 -23.33 -23.82 1.97
CA GLY A 432 -22.51 -22.68 1.59
C GLY A 432 -21.65 -22.86 0.34
N GLY A 433 -21.11 -21.75 -0.17
CA GLY A 433 -20.30 -21.74 -1.39
C GLY A 433 -20.43 -20.40 -2.13
N VAL A 434 -19.62 -20.22 -3.17
CA VAL A 434 -19.76 -19.11 -4.09
C VAL A 434 -20.50 -19.60 -5.33
N LEU A 435 -21.45 -18.78 -5.77
CA LEU A 435 -22.15 -18.89 -7.04
C LEU A 435 -21.90 -17.60 -7.79
N ASP A 436 -21.71 -17.69 -9.09
CA ASP A 436 -21.78 -16.56 -9.99
C ASP A 436 -22.92 -16.84 -10.98
N SER A 437 -24.04 -16.14 -10.82
CA SER A 437 -25.24 -16.38 -11.64
C SER A 437 -25.22 -15.68 -13.00
N ALA A 438 -24.25 -14.79 -13.23
CA ALA A 438 -24.08 -14.11 -14.52
C ALA A 438 -22.59 -14.01 -14.92
N PRO A 439 -21.87 -15.14 -15.09
CA PRO A 439 -20.44 -15.12 -15.38
C PRO A 439 -20.14 -14.39 -16.69
N LEU A 440 -19.10 -13.57 -16.72
CA LEU A 440 -18.68 -12.88 -17.94
C LEU A 440 -17.97 -13.83 -18.91
N MET A 441 -18.22 -13.67 -20.21
CA MET A 441 -17.55 -14.43 -21.28
C MET A 441 -16.16 -13.90 -21.63
N SER A 442 -15.85 -12.65 -21.27
CA SER A 442 -14.56 -12.02 -21.49
C SER A 442 -14.12 -11.24 -20.26
N PRO A 443 -12.80 -11.14 -19.99
CA PRO A 443 -12.31 -10.29 -18.92
C PRO A 443 -12.69 -8.83 -19.21
N PRO A 444 -12.97 -8.02 -18.18
CA PRO A 444 -13.20 -6.58 -18.37
C PRO A 444 -11.97 -5.94 -18.99
N GLU A 445 -12.18 -4.96 -19.86
CA GLU A 445 -11.10 -4.15 -20.40
C GLU A 445 -10.39 -3.43 -19.26
N ALA A 446 -9.05 -3.44 -19.29
CA ALA A 446 -8.28 -2.64 -18.36
C ALA A 446 -8.50 -1.16 -18.70
N THR A 447 -9.01 -0.38 -17.74
CA THR A 447 -9.06 1.08 -17.88
C THR A 447 -7.61 1.58 -18.10
N PRO A 448 -7.32 2.36 -19.16
CA PRO A 448 -5.97 2.75 -19.58
C PRO A 448 -5.11 3.45 -18.51
#